data_AF-A0A1M2UWP3-F1
#
_entry.id   AF-A0A1M2UWP3-F1
#
_cell.length_a   1.000
_cell.length_b   1.000
_cell.length_c   1.000
_cell.angle_alpha   90.00
_cell.angle_beta   90.00
_cell.angle_gamma   90.00
#
_symmetry.space_group_name_H-M   'P 1'
#
loop_
_entity.id
_entity.type
_entity.pdbx_description
1 polymer ?
#
loop_
_entity_poly.entity_id
_entity_poly.type
_entity_poly.pdbx_seq_one_letter_code
_entity_poly.pdbx_strand_id
1 'polypeptide(L)'
;MINNTLSLGIQGIQDGMAGMENAARKIARGGVDGPQGSAEGAGNLAEPLIEMTLYERSVEASAQVVKTADETLGTLLDIRA
;
A
#
# COMPACT_ATOMS: atom_id res chain seq x y z
N MET A 1 -2.38 -22.43 -9.81
CA MET A 1 -2.82 -21.67 -8.61
C MET A 1 -1.78 -20.64 -8.17
N ILE A 2 -0.47 -20.97 -8.09
CA ILE A 2 0.60 -20.02 -7.70
C ILE A 2 0.71 -18.80 -8.64
N ASN A 3 0.52 -19.01 -9.96
CA ASN A 3 0.52 -17.90 -10.91
C ASN A 3 -0.61 -16.87 -10.65
N ASN A 4 -1.73 -17.34 -10.11
CA ASN A 4 -2.86 -16.48 -9.73
C ASN A 4 -2.57 -15.73 -8.44
N THR A 5 -1.96 -16.38 -7.43
CA THR A 5 -1.61 -15.73 -6.16
C THR A 5 -0.48 -14.72 -6.30
N LEU A 6 0.51 -14.98 -7.16
CA LEU A 6 1.56 -14.02 -7.51
C LEU A 6 0.96 -12.77 -8.18
N SER A 7 0.07 -12.96 -9.15
CA SER A 7 -0.62 -11.85 -9.81
C SER A 7 -1.45 -11.02 -8.83
N LEU A 8 -2.15 -11.67 -7.89
CA LEU A 8 -2.92 -11.00 -6.84
C LEU A 8 -2.03 -10.21 -5.87
N GLY A 9 -0.87 -10.75 -5.48
CA GLY A 9 0.11 -10.04 -4.66
C GLY A 9 0.67 -8.81 -5.38
N ILE A 10 1.04 -8.96 -6.65
CA ILE A 10 1.53 -7.83 -7.47
C ILE A 10 0.44 -6.76 -7.66
N GLN A 11 -0.80 -7.18 -7.88
CA GLN A 11 -1.94 -6.26 -8.00
C GLN A 11 -2.17 -5.49 -6.69
N GLY A 12 -2.17 -6.17 -5.54
CA GLY A 12 -2.35 -5.53 -4.25
C GLY A 12 -1.23 -4.54 -3.90
N ILE A 13 0.02 -4.80 -4.34
CA ILE A 13 1.11 -3.83 -4.24
C ILE A 13 0.79 -2.59 -5.09
N GLN A 14 0.36 -2.76 -6.35
CA GLN A 14 0.05 -1.64 -7.23
C GLN A 14 -1.11 -0.79 -6.68
N ASP A 15 -2.18 -1.43 -6.21
CA ASP A 15 -3.34 -0.76 -5.63
C ASP A 15 -2.97 0.00 -4.35
N GLY A 16 -2.16 -0.63 -3.48
CA GLY A 16 -1.67 0.00 -2.25
C GLY A 16 -0.76 1.20 -2.54
N MET A 17 0.12 1.11 -3.54
CA MET A 17 0.98 2.23 -3.96
C MET A 17 0.16 3.41 -4.50
N ALA A 18 -0.87 3.15 -5.32
CA ALA A 18 -1.78 4.19 -5.81
C ALA A 18 -2.57 4.84 -4.66
N GLY A 19 -3.04 4.05 -3.69
CA GLY A 19 -3.70 4.56 -2.49
C GLY A 19 -2.79 5.46 -1.65
N MET A 20 -1.55 5.02 -1.43
CA MET A 20 -0.52 5.77 -0.71
C MET A 20 -0.20 7.11 -1.38
N GLU A 21 -0.08 7.15 -2.71
CA GLU A 21 0.15 8.40 -3.44
C GLU A 21 -1.01 9.39 -3.25
N ASN A 22 -2.25 8.91 -3.26
CA ASN A 22 -3.43 9.75 -3.00
C ASN A 22 -3.46 10.28 -1.56
N ALA A 23 -3.18 9.44 -0.57
CA ALA A 23 -3.08 9.84 0.84
C ALA A 23 -1.96 10.87 1.04
N ALA A 24 -0.79 10.67 0.44
CA ALA A 24 0.31 11.61 0.47
C ALA A 24 -0.06 12.98 -0.12
N ARG A 25 -0.79 13.01 -1.24
CA ARG A 25 -1.29 14.26 -1.84
C ARG A 25 -2.26 14.98 -0.90
N LYS A 26 -3.16 14.26 -0.22
CA LYS A 26 -4.08 14.84 0.78
C LYS A 26 -3.31 15.44 1.97
N ILE A 27 -2.30 14.75 2.49
CA ILE A 27 -1.44 15.26 3.56
C ILE A 27 -0.69 16.52 3.13
N ALA A 28 -0.08 16.48 1.94
CA ALA A 28 0.64 17.63 1.39
C ALA A 28 -0.27 18.85 1.23
N ARG A 29 -1.51 18.65 0.77
CA ARG A 29 -2.52 19.71 0.65
C ARG A 29 -3.00 20.23 2.02
N GLY A 30 -3.31 19.33 2.95
CA GLY A 30 -3.71 19.72 4.31
C GLY A 30 -2.59 20.43 5.10
N GLY A 31 -1.33 20.21 4.73
CA GLY A 31 -0.18 20.94 5.29
C GLY A 31 0.04 22.34 4.72
N VAL A 32 -0.44 22.64 3.51
CA VAL A 32 -0.31 23.99 2.89
C VAL A 32 -1.44 24.94 3.28
N ASP A 33 -2.61 24.45 3.68
CA ASP A 33 -3.75 25.25 4.16
C ASP A 33 -3.65 25.66 5.64
N GLY A 34 -2.43 25.96 6.10
CA GLY A 34 -2.10 26.35 7.49
C GLY A 34 -2.88 27.57 8.04
N PRO A 35 -2.63 27.98 9.30
CA PRO A 35 -3.56 28.65 10.24
C PRO A 35 -4.17 30.02 9.84
N GLN A 36 -3.92 30.52 8.63
CA GLN A 36 -4.56 31.71 8.06
C GLN A 36 -5.69 31.39 7.06
N GLY A 37 -5.85 30.12 6.66
CA GLY A 37 -7.04 29.64 5.94
C GLY A 37 -8.18 29.39 6.91
N SER A 38 -9.38 29.90 6.60
CA SER A 38 -10.62 29.75 7.36
C SER A 38 -10.72 28.42 8.11
N ALA A 39 -10.98 28.49 9.43
CA ALA A 39 -11.06 27.38 10.38
C ALA A 39 -12.12 26.29 10.05
N GLU A 40 -12.74 26.35 8.88
CA GLU A 40 -13.65 25.35 8.31
C GLU A 40 -12.92 24.35 7.38
N GLY A 41 -11.66 24.64 6.99
CA GLY A 41 -10.85 23.85 6.03
C GLY A 41 -9.64 23.12 6.62
N ALA A 42 -9.40 23.22 7.93
CA ALA A 42 -8.41 22.40 8.66
C ALA A 42 -8.92 20.94 8.76
N GLY A 43 -9.16 20.33 7.61
CA GLY A 43 -9.69 18.98 7.43
C GLY A 43 -8.68 17.97 7.95
N ASN A 44 -8.85 17.62 9.22
CA ASN A 44 -8.31 16.46 9.94
C ASN A 44 -7.25 15.64 9.18
N LEU A 45 -5.97 16.03 9.30
CA LEU A 45 -4.84 15.25 8.79
C LEU A 45 -4.80 13.80 9.31
N ALA A 46 -5.53 13.49 10.40
CA ALA A 46 -5.58 12.13 10.92
C ALA A 46 -6.16 11.13 9.92
N GLU A 47 -7.18 11.51 9.13
CA GLU A 47 -7.77 10.60 8.15
C GLU A 47 -6.78 10.19 7.05
N PRO A 48 -6.13 11.11 6.32
CA PRO A 48 -5.16 10.71 5.31
C PRO A 48 -3.89 10.08 5.89
N LEU A 49 -3.52 10.36 7.16
CA LEU A 49 -2.43 9.64 7.85
C LEU A 49 -2.80 8.18 8.17
N ILE A 50 -4.04 7.93 8.60
CA ILE A 50 -4.55 6.59 8.82
C ILE A 50 -4.67 5.84 7.49
N GLU A 51 -5.21 6.48 6.45
CA GLU A 51 -5.25 5.92 5.08
C GLU A 51 -3.85 5.55 4.59
N MET A 52 -2.86 6.42 4.77
CA MET A 52 -1.47 6.13 4.38
C MET A 52 -0.94 4.86 5.05
N THR A 53 -1.14 4.75 6.37
CA THR A 53 -0.71 3.58 7.15
C THR A 53 -1.45 2.32 6.73
N LEU A 54 -2.75 2.42 6.42
CA LEU A 54 -3.55 1.31 5.93
C LEU A 54 -3.02 0.78 4.59
N TYR A 55 -2.71 1.69 3.66
CA TYR A 55 -2.14 1.31 2.36
C TYR A 55 -0.73 0.73 2.49
N GLU A 56 0.11 1.26 3.37
CA GLU A 56 1.41 0.68 3.71
C GLU A 56 1.26 -0.79 4.16
N ARG A 57 0.37 -1.06 5.12
CA ARG A 57 0.08 -2.43 5.59
C ARG A 57 -0.46 -3.33 4.47
N SER A 58 -1.27 -2.79 3.56
CA SER A 58 -1.76 -3.54 2.40
C SER A 58 -0.61 -3.95 1.48
N VAL A 59 0.32 -3.04 1.18
CA VAL A 59 1.52 -3.33 0.38
C VAL A 59 2.40 -4.38 1.07
N GLU A 60 2.65 -4.25 2.38
CA GLU A 60 3.42 -5.24 3.16
C GLU A 60 2.79 -6.64 3.08
N ALA A 61 1.47 -6.73 3.28
CA ALA A 61 0.75 -8.00 3.21
C ALA A 61 0.82 -8.62 1.82
N SER A 62 0.62 -7.82 0.76
CA SER A 62 0.75 -8.27 -0.62
C SER A 62 2.18 -8.69 -0.98
N ALA A 63 3.19 -7.98 -0.47
CA ALA A 63 4.59 -8.37 -0.61
C ALA A 63 4.88 -9.72 0.06
N GLN A 64 4.28 -9.99 1.22
CA GLN A 64 4.40 -11.30 1.87
C GLN A 64 3.79 -12.42 1.02
N VAL A 65 2.66 -12.18 0.34
CA VAL A 65 2.07 -13.16 -0.59
C VAL A 65 3.01 -13.45 -1.76
N VAL A 66 3.61 -12.42 -2.36
CA VAL A 66 4.59 -12.57 -3.44
C VAL A 66 5.81 -13.37 -2.96
N LYS A 67 6.33 -13.05 -1.78
CA LYS A 67 7.48 -13.75 -1.17
C LYS A 67 7.17 -15.23 -0.94
N THR A 68 6.04 -15.55 -0.31
CA THR A 68 5.66 -16.94 -0.08
C THR A 68 5.42 -17.68 -1.39
N ALA A 69 4.85 -17.03 -2.42
CA ALA A 69 4.73 -17.63 -3.74
C ALA A 69 6.11 -17.96 -4.35
N ASP A 70 7.09 -17.06 -4.24
CA ASP A 70 8.47 -17.26 -4.70
C ASP A 70 9.16 -18.41 -3.94
N GLU A 71 9.08 -18.43 -2.61
CA GLU A 71 9.63 -19.51 -1.77
C GLU A 71 9.01 -20.87 -2.11
N THR A 72 7.70 -20.94 -2.34
CA THR A 72 7.05 -22.19 -2.77
C THR A 72 7.50 -22.64 -4.15
N LEU A 73 7.77 -21.70 -5.08
CA LEU A 73 8.30 -22.04 -6.38
C LEU A 73 9.75 -22.52 -6.28
N GLY A 74 10.57 -21.85 -5.47
CA GLY A 74 11.96 -22.24 -5.19
C GLY A 74 12.06 -23.64 -4.60
N THR A 75 11.25 -23.95 -3.59
CA THR A 75 11.20 -25.31 -3.00
C THR A 75 10.72 -26.37 -4.00
N LEU A 76 9.75 -26.06 -4.86
CA LEU A 76 9.33 -26.98 -5.93
C LEU A 76 10.41 -27.20 -6.99
N LEU A 77 11.24 -26.20 -7.28
CA LEU A 77 12.38 -26.33 -8.18
C LEU A 77 13.49 -27.20 -7.56
N ASP A 78 13.80 -26.98 -6.27
CA ASP A 78 14.83 -27.72 -5.54
C ASP A 78 14.51 -29.22 -5.42
N ILE A 79 13.24 -29.58 -5.19
CA ILE A 79 12.79 -30.99 -5.14
C ILE A 79 12.98 -31.71 -6.49
N ARG A 80 12.99 -30.99 -7.61
CA ARG A 80 13.10 -31.58 -8.95
C ARG A 80 14.53 -31.66 -9.49
N ALA A 81 15.50 -31.02 -8.84
CA ALA A 81 16.92 -31.05 -9.18
C ALA A 81 17.61 -32.32 -8.66
#